data_AF-A0ABD3P5W6-F1
#
_entry.id   AF-A0ABD3P5W6-F1
#
_cell.length_a   1.000
_cell.length_b   1.000
_cell.length_c   1.000
_cell.angle_alpha   90.00
_cell.angle_beta   90.00
_cell.angle_gamma   90.00
#
_symmetry.space_group_name_H-M   'P 1'
#
loop_
_entity.id
_entity.type
_entity.pdbx_description
1 polymer ?
#
loop_
_entity_poly.entity_id
_entity_poly.type
_entity_poly.pdbx_seq_one_letter_code
_entity_poly.pdbx_strand_id
1 'polypeptide(L)'
;MTSPSLIFGSILLAFSPAFALLVVIVSHKPQLVILAVCSAFAYLLSALCSSLFWLITSAIFGSDHGGGGIGALLALALPGVFCQMAARCSFVGGYFRVESVIRRSVARHEEERQVAMAAASSSSDGDGDGDDRLAESHAETDALQLQLNDLSCSIASGCGYALLHSLFLYGTLLASESGEVNSYDGGHYVGGGGSTGHGGTLYQSSCGGIPSLINGALIACMFAILDVMWMMLCFFGMRRRSSGRHSAAHPGRESSAGTMRALARALSCRGLDDASSSSGDGGGGAAILLVAITHLAASLVLAPNGREDGCKISLPCLGVVVLWVGIVLGRTMKGGKFLPDDQRRRIQGMRHMC
;
A
#
# COMPACT_ATOMS: atom_id res chain seq x y z
N MET A 1 0.46 -26.81 25.70
CA MET A 1 0.99 -25.45 25.50
C MET A 1 1.30 -25.31 24.02
N THR A 2 0.88 -24.23 23.36
CA THR A 2 1.40 -23.92 22.02
C THR A 2 2.90 -23.71 22.19
N SER A 3 3.73 -24.48 21.48
CA SER A 3 5.18 -24.34 21.64
C SER A 3 5.56 -22.87 21.34
N PRO A 4 6.34 -22.18 22.19
CA PRO A 4 6.80 -20.82 21.91
C PRO A 4 7.46 -20.67 20.53
N SER A 5 8.05 -21.76 20.02
CA SER A 5 8.58 -21.83 18.66
C SER A 5 7.51 -21.66 17.56
N LEU A 6 6.30 -22.18 17.76
CA LEU A 6 5.17 -22.05 16.83
C LEU A 6 4.66 -20.61 16.78
N ILE A 7 4.55 -19.97 17.95
CA ILE A 7 4.14 -18.57 18.08
C ILE A 7 5.15 -17.68 17.37
N PHE A 8 6.42 -17.78 17.74
CA PHE A 8 7.48 -16.97 17.15
C PHE A 8 7.64 -17.22 15.65
N GLY A 9 7.59 -18.48 15.20
CA GLY A 9 7.63 -18.83 13.79
C GLY A 9 6.47 -18.22 13.00
N SER A 10 5.26 -18.22 13.56
CA SER A 10 4.09 -17.64 12.89
C SER A 10 4.11 -16.10 12.88
N ILE A 11 4.61 -15.46 13.95
CA ILE A 11 4.86 -14.00 13.97
C ILE A 11 5.85 -13.62 12.86
N LEU A 12 7.00 -14.31 12.81
CA LEU A 12 7.99 -14.05 11.77
C LEU A 12 7.39 -14.27 10.39
N LEU A 13 6.64 -15.35 10.18
CA LEU A 13 6.02 -15.62 8.88
C LEU A 13 5.02 -14.53 8.46
N ALA A 14 4.14 -14.10 9.38
CA ALA A 14 3.11 -13.09 9.11
C ALA A 14 3.71 -11.72 8.77
N PHE A 15 4.70 -11.28 9.53
CA PHE A 15 5.26 -9.93 9.42
C PHE A 15 6.55 -9.84 8.61
N SER A 16 7.16 -10.97 8.20
CA SER A 16 8.47 -11.02 7.54
C SER A 16 8.59 -10.11 6.31
N PRO A 17 7.67 -10.12 5.33
CA PRO A 17 7.85 -9.31 4.13
C PRO A 17 7.89 -7.81 4.45
N ALA A 18 6.96 -7.36 5.29
CA ALA A 18 6.87 -5.95 5.65
C ALA A 18 8.02 -5.54 6.58
N PHE A 19 8.38 -6.36 7.56
CA PHE A 19 9.53 -6.09 8.44
C PHE A 19 10.85 -6.04 7.68
N ALA A 20 11.06 -6.96 6.73
CA ALA A 20 12.25 -6.96 5.88
C ALA A 20 12.35 -5.67 5.04
N LEU A 21 11.25 -5.22 4.42
CA LEU A 21 11.23 -3.96 3.67
C LEU A 21 11.43 -2.75 4.58
N LEU A 22 10.85 -2.77 5.78
CA LEU A 22 11.03 -1.70 6.77
C LEU A 22 12.50 -1.55 7.16
N VAL A 23 13.17 -2.66 7.49
CA VAL A 23 14.57 -2.65 7.90
C VAL A 23 15.49 -2.32 6.72
N VAL A 24 15.32 -2.97 5.56
CA VAL A 24 16.27 -2.87 4.43
C VAL A 24 16.07 -1.61 3.59
N ILE A 25 14.87 -1.01 3.55
CA ILE A 25 14.60 0.14 2.66
C ILE A 25 14.19 1.36 3.47
N VAL A 26 13.22 1.20 4.37
CA VAL A 26 12.59 2.35 5.04
C VAL A 26 13.51 2.94 6.12
N SER A 27 14.24 2.11 6.86
CA SER A 27 15.06 2.56 8.01
C SER A 27 16.26 3.43 7.61
N HIS A 28 16.72 3.34 6.36
CA HIS A 28 17.87 4.12 5.88
C HIS A 28 17.58 5.62 5.77
N LYS A 29 16.31 6.04 5.70
CA LYS A 29 15.94 7.45 5.55
C LYS A 29 14.78 7.82 6.48
N PRO A 30 14.93 8.82 7.36
CA PRO A 30 13.87 9.20 8.30
C PRO A 30 12.58 9.67 7.59
N GLN A 31 12.71 10.28 6.42
CA GLN A 31 11.56 10.69 5.60
C GLN A 31 10.68 9.50 5.17
N LEU A 32 11.28 8.36 4.82
CA LEU A 32 10.54 7.15 4.45
C LEU A 32 9.82 6.55 5.65
N VAL A 33 10.44 6.61 6.84
CA VAL A 33 9.80 6.17 8.10
C VAL A 33 8.55 7.00 8.38
N ILE A 34 8.65 8.33 8.25
CA ILE A 34 7.49 9.24 8.45
C ILE A 34 6.37 8.88 7.46
N LEU A 35 6.69 8.65 6.17
CA LEU A 35 5.71 8.24 5.18
C LEU A 35 5.06 6.89 5.51
N ALA A 36 5.84 5.91 5.97
CA ALA A 36 5.31 4.62 6.42
C ALA A 36 4.34 4.80 7.59
N VAL A 37 4.68 5.59 8.62
CA VAL A 37 3.80 5.88 9.76
C VAL A 37 2.53 6.61 9.32
N CYS A 38 2.63 7.62 8.45
CA CYS A 38 1.46 8.33 7.92
C CYS A 38 0.53 7.40 7.11
N SER A 39 1.09 6.47 6.33
CA SER A 39 0.30 5.49 5.58
C SER A 39 -0.40 4.47 6.49
N ALA A 40 0.26 4.05 7.57
CA ALA A 40 -0.31 3.22 8.63
C ALA A 40 -1.49 3.93 9.32
N PHE A 41 -1.35 5.23 9.61
CA PHE A 41 -2.44 6.04 10.14
C PHE A 41 -3.61 6.17 9.14
N ALA A 42 -3.33 6.35 7.84
CA ALA A 42 -4.36 6.37 6.81
C ALA A 42 -5.12 5.03 6.73
N TYR A 43 -4.45 3.89 6.95
CA TYR A 43 -5.12 2.60 7.11
C TYR A 43 -6.08 2.59 8.30
N LEU A 44 -5.63 3.04 9.48
CA LEU A 44 -6.47 3.10 10.70
C LEU A 44 -7.73 3.93 10.48
N LEU A 45 -7.61 5.10 9.84
CA LEU A 45 -8.76 5.92 9.48
C LEU A 45 -9.71 5.18 8.53
N SER A 46 -9.18 4.44 7.56
CA SER A 46 -10.00 3.67 6.63
C SER A 46 -10.74 2.52 7.31
N ALA A 47 -10.10 1.84 8.27
CA ALA A 47 -10.71 0.79 9.08
C ALA A 47 -11.81 1.36 9.99
N LEU A 48 -11.57 2.53 10.59
CA LEU A 48 -12.59 3.26 11.36
C LEU A 48 -13.80 3.63 10.49
N CYS A 49 -13.58 4.21 9.30
CA CYS A 49 -14.67 4.52 8.37
C CYS A 49 -15.46 3.27 7.96
N SER A 50 -14.76 2.16 7.68
CA SER A 50 -15.42 0.88 7.36
C SER A 50 -16.26 0.38 8.52
N SER A 51 -15.77 0.47 9.76
CA SER A 51 -16.51 0.07 10.96
C SER A 51 -17.73 0.94 11.19
N LEU A 52 -17.63 2.26 10.97
CA LEU A 52 -18.77 3.17 11.07
C LEU A 52 -19.83 2.87 10.00
N PHE A 53 -19.40 2.60 8.76
CA PHE A 53 -20.31 2.22 7.69
C PHE A 53 -21.06 0.93 8.05
N TRP A 54 -20.35 -0.08 8.54
CA TRP A 54 -20.96 -1.33 9.00
C TRP A 54 -22.01 -1.07 10.09
N LEU A 55 -21.67 -0.30 11.12
CA LEU A 55 -22.57 0.03 12.21
C LEU A 55 -23.86 0.71 11.70
N ILE A 56 -23.72 1.71 10.82
CA ILE A 56 -24.86 2.39 10.19
C ILE A 56 -25.72 1.39 9.40
N THR A 57 -25.11 0.56 8.56
CA THR A 57 -25.87 -0.44 7.79
C THR A 57 -26.58 -1.45 8.68
N SER A 58 -25.94 -1.92 9.75
CA SER A 58 -26.54 -2.85 10.71
C SER A 58 -27.72 -2.24 11.45
N ALA A 59 -27.67 -0.94 11.76
CA ALA A 59 -28.75 -0.22 12.42
C ALA A 59 -29.96 0.01 11.49
N ILE A 60 -29.71 0.24 10.20
CA ILE A 60 -30.77 0.51 9.21
C ILE A 60 -31.48 -0.78 8.77
N PHE A 61 -30.73 -1.83 8.46
CA PHE A 61 -31.28 -3.05 7.87
C PHE A 61 -31.75 -4.08 8.90
N GLY A 62 -31.48 -3.84 10.20
CA GLY A 62 -31.84 -4.74 11.28
C GLY A 62 -31.03 -6.04 11.29
N SER A 63 -30.88 -6.64 12.47
CA SER A 63 -30.13 -7.89 12.66
C SER A 63 -30.86 -9.14 12.15
N ASP A 64 -32.11 -9.00 11.69
CA ASP A 64 -33.00 -10.13 11.34
C ASP A 64 -32.65 -10.82 10.02
N HIS A 65 -31.68 -10.30 9.26
CA HIS A 65 -31.08 -11.03 8.14
C HIS A 65 -29.96 -11.96 8.61
N GLY A 66 -30.26 -12.80 9.61
CA GLY A 66 -29.41 -13.87 10.15
C GLY A 66 -29.09 -15.00 9.16
N GLY A 67 -29.17 -14.75 7.85
CA GLY A 67 -28.66 -15.65 6.85
C GLY A 67 -27.14 -15.55 6.83
N GLY A 68 -26.45 -16.49 7.48
CA GLY A 68 -24.99 -16.70 7.42
C GLY A 68 -24.48 -17.09 6.02
N GLY A 69 -25.08 -16.54 4.97
CA GLY A 69 -24.75 -16.76 3.58
C GLY A 69 -23.72 -15.77 3.06
N ILE A 70 -23.28 -16.05 1.84
CA ILE A 70 -22.31 -15.26 1.05
C ILE A 70 -22.69 -13.77 0.99
N GLY A 71 -23.99 -13.44 1.06
CA GLY A 71 -24.48 -12.06 1.08
C GLY A 71 -23.95 -11.22 2.25
N ALA A 72 -23.85 -11.78 3.46
CA ALA A 72 -23.32 -11.07 4.62
C ALA A 72 -21.82 -10.78 4.45
N LEU A 73 -21.06 -11.75 3.92
CA LEU A 73 -19.64 -11.56 3.63
C LEU A 73 -19.42 -10.49 2.55
N LEU A 74 -20.26 -10.46 1.52
CA LEU A 74 -20.18 -9.46 0.46
C LEU A 74 -20.54 -8.06 0.99
N ALA A 75 -21.57 -7.98 1.84
CA ALA A 75 -21.99 -6.75 2.50
C ALA A 75 -20.92 -6.19 3.46
N LEU A 76 -20.12 -7.06 4.08
CA LEU A 76 -18.97 -6.67 4.92
C LEU A 76 -17.73 -6.29 4.08
N ALA A 77 -17.41 -7.10 3.08
CA ALA A 77 -16.18 -6.95 2.31
C ALA A 77 -16.21 -5.71 1.40
N LEU A 78 -17.35 -5.42 0.75
CA LEU A 78 -17.43 -4.32 -0.22
C LEU A 78 -17.17 -2.94 0.40
N PRO A 79 -17.80 -2.55 1.52
CA PRO A 79 -17.51 -1.26 2.16
C PRO A 79 -16.07 -1.17 2.67
N GLY A 80 -15.55 -2.25 3.25
CA GLY A 80 -14.17 -2.29 3.74
C GLY A 80 -13.16 -2.07 2.63
N VAL A 81 -13.26 -2.83 1.54
CA VAL A 81 -12.39 -2.69 0.36
C VAL A 81 -12.53 -1.30 -0.25
N PHE A 82 -13.75 -0.76 -0.33
CA PHE A 82 -14.00 0.57 -0.88
C PHE A 82 -13.38 1.68 -0.01
N CYS A 83 -13.61 1.67 1.30
CA CYS A 83 -13.04 2.63 2.24
C CYS A 83 -11.52 2.58 2.23
N GLN A 84 -10.93 1.37 2.25
CA GLN A 84 -9.49 1.17 2.16
C GLN A 84 -8.93 1.72 0.84
N MET A 85 -9.60 1.44 -0.29
CA MET A 85 -9.19 1.96 -1.59
C MET A 85 -9.25 3.49 -1.68
N ALA A 86 -10.33 4.09 -1.17
CA ALA A 86 -10.52 5.53 -1.13
C ALA A 86 -9.45 6.21 -0.25
N ALA A 87 -9.13 5.62 0.91
CA ALA A 87 -8.07 6.10 1.78
C ALA A 87 -6.69 6.01 1.13
N ARG A 88 -6.35 4.90 0.44
CA ARG A 88 -5.10 4.78 -0.33
C ARG A 88 -5.00 5.89 -1.38
N CYS A 89 -6.04 6.07 -2.20
CA CYS A 89 -6.06 7.13 -3.21
C CYS A 89 -5.93 8.53 -2.61
N SER A 90 -6.59 8.78 -1.47
CA SER A 90 -6.56 10.08 -0.79
C SER A 90 -5.19 10.37 -0.19
N PHE A 91 -4.56 9.36 0.43
CA PHE A 91 -3.20 9.45 0.96
C PHE A 91 -2.20 9.76 -0.14
N VAL A 92 -2.21 9.00 -1.24
CA VAL A 92 -1.31 9.22 -2.39
C VAL A 92 -1.56 10.58 -3.05
N GLY A 93 -2.82 11.00 -3.16
CA GLY A 93 -3.18 12.33 -3.65
C GLY A 93 -2.66 13.45 -2.75
N GLY A 94 -2.74 13.26 -1.42
CA GLY A 94 -2.17 14.17 -0.42
C GLY A 94 -0.64 14.25 -0.54
N TYR A 95 0.03 13.11 -0.68
CA TYR A 95 1.47 13.03 -0.91
C TYR A 95 1.92 13.87 -2.10
N PHE A 96 1.30 13.70 -3.28
CA PHE A 96 1.67 14.48 -4.47
C PHE A 96 1.37 15.97 -4.33
N ARG A 97 0.35 16.35 -3.57
CA ARG A 97 0.10 17.76 -3.25
C ARG A 97 1.22 18.34 -2.40
N VAL A 98 1.61 17.65 -1.32
CA VAL A 98 2.71 18.09 -0.45
C VAL A 98 4.01 18.16 -1.24
N GLU A 99 4.31 17.17 -2.06
CA GLU A 99 5.46 17.16 -2.96
C GLU A 99 5.47 18.40 -3.86
N SER A 100 4.32 18.74 -4.47
CA SER A 100 4.23 19.92 -5.34
C SER A 100 4.47 21.24 -4.60
N VAL A 101 4.04 21.34 -3.34
CA VAL A 101 4.27 22.51 -2.50
C VAL A 101 5.74 22.63 -2.12
N ILE A 102 6.37 21.51 -1.74
CA ILE A 102 7.80 21.47 -1.42
C ILE A 102 8.62 21.88 -2.65
N ARG A 103 8.33 21.32 -3.82
CA ARG A 103 9.04 21.68 -5.07
C ARG A 103 8.94 23.17 -5.39
N ARG A 104 7.75 23.76 -5.25
CA ARG A 104 7.55 25.22 -5.44
C ARG A 104 8.31 26.04 -4.42
N SER A 105 8.33 25.60 -3.16
CA SER A 105 9.07 26.29 -2.09
C SER A 105 10.58 26.25 -2.34
N VAL A 106 11.11 25.11 -2.80
CA VAL A 106 12.53 24.97 -3.13
C VAL A 106 12.89 25.85 -4.32
N ALA A 107 12.13 25.80 -5.42
CA ALA A 107 12.37 26.62 -6.60
C ALA A 107 12.38 28.13 -6.26
N ARG A 108 11.42 28.59 -5.44
CA ARG A 108 11.38 29.99 -4.99
C ARG A 108 12.61 30.38 -4.17
N HIS A 109 13.08 29.50 -3.29
CA HIS A 109 14.27 29.76 -2.48
C HIS A 109 15.56 29.76 -3.33
N GLU A 110 15.62 28.95 -4.38
CA GLU A 110 16.71 28.97 -5.36
C GLU A 110 16.73 30.28 -6.14
N GLU A 111 15.57 30.77 -6.61
CA GLU A 111 15.45 32.08 -7.27
C GLU A 111 15.87 33.24 -6.34
N GLU A 112 15.38 33.26 -5.10
CA GLU A 112 15.73 34.29 -4.10
C GLU A 112 17.24 34.28 -3.80
N ARG A 113 17.87 33.09 -3.75
CA ARG A 113 19.32 32.95 -3.55
C ARG A 113 20.12 33.40 -4.76
N GLN A 114 19.68 33.09 -5.98
CA GLN A 114 20.32 33.57 -7.21
C GLN A 114 20.28 35.10 -7.32
N VAL A 115 19.16 35.72 -6.98
CA VAL A 115 19.04 37.19 -6.96
C VAL A 115 19.98 37.80 -5.91
N ALA A 116 20.08 37.20 -4.72
CA ALA A 116 21.00 37.66 -3.68
C ALA A 116 22.48 37.52 -4.10
N MET A 117 22.85 36.43 -4.77
CA MET A 117 24.20 36.21 -5.30
C MET A 117 24.53 37.19 -6.43
N ALA A 118 23.59 37.44 -7.34
CA ALA A 118 23.75 38.44 -8.40
C ALA A 118 23.96 39.84 -7.82
N ALA A 119 23.18 40.23 -6.81
CA ALA A 119 23.34 41.50 -6.11
C ALA A 119 24.70 41.60 -5.40
N ALA A 120 25.16 40.54 -4.73
CA ALA A 120 26.47 40.50 -4.09
C ALA A 120 27.63 40.59 -5.11
N SER A 121 27.54 39.87 -6.23
CA SER A 121 28.56 39.88 -7.29
C SER A 121 28.71 41.26 -7.93
N SER A 122 27.62 42.04 -8.05
CA SER A 122 27.68 43.41 -8.58
C SER A 122 28.46 44.40 -7.69
N SER A 123 28.78 44.01 -6.45
CA SER A 123 29.48 44.85 -5.47
C SER A 123 30.94 44.46 -5.22
N SER A 124 31.44 43.38 -5.83
CA SER A 124 32.80 42.86 -5.58
C SER A 124 33.62 42.90 -6.88
N ASP A 125 34.34 44.00 -7.09
CA ASP A 125 35.33 44.15 -8.16
C ASP A 125 36.55 43.24 -7.85
N GLY A 126 36.54 42.01 -8.40
CA GLY A 126 37.77 41.38 -8.87
C GLY A 126 38.51 40.39 -7.96
N ASP A 127 37.85 39.37 -7.40
CA ASP A 127 38.56 38.18 -6.89
C ASP A 127 37.84 36.87 -7.30
N GLY A 128 38.54 36.02 -8.06
CA GLY A 128 37.98 34.96 -8.91
C GLY A 128 37.63 33.63 -8.24
N ASP A 129 37.24 33.62 -6.96
CA ASP A 129 37.10 32.39 -6.14
C ASP A 129 35.63 31.96 -5.89
N GLY A 130 34.66 32.54 -6.60
CA GLY A 130 33.22 32.41 -6.31
C GLY A 130 32.48 31.23 -6.95
N ASP A 131 33.02 30.61 -8.00
CA ASP A 131 32.27 29.68 -8.87
C ASP A 131 32.09 28.28 -8.24
N ASP A 132 33.07 27.81 -7.46
CA ASP A 132 33.06 26.45 -6.88
C ASP A 132 31.99 26.26 -5.79
N ARG A 133 31.68 27.31 -5.01
CA ARG A 133 30.68 27.23 -3.92
C ARG A 133 29.23 27.14 -4.42
N LEU A 134 28.97 27.65 -5.63
CA LEU A 134 27.65 27.61 -6.25
C LEU A 134 27.35 26.22 -6.79
N ALA A 135 28.34 25.59 -7.43
CA ALA A 135 28.24 24.22 -7.92
C ALA A 135 28.01 23.21 -6.78
N GLU A 136 28.69 23.38 -5.64
CA GLU A 136 28.54 22.50 -4.47
C GLU A 136 27.12 22.58 -3.88
N SER A 137 26.55 23.80 -3.76
CA SER A 137 25.20 23.94 -3.22
C SER A 137 24.11 23.40 -4.15
N HIS A 138 24.29 23.49 -5.47
CA HIS A 138 23.37 22.88 -6.43
C HIS A 138 23.47 21.35 -6.42
N ALA A 139 24.67 20.81 -6.22
CA ALA A 139 24.87 19.37 -6.07
C ALA A 139 24.17 18.82 -4.81
N GLU A 140 24.14 19.58 -3.71
CA GLU A 140 23.46 19.17 -2.48
C GLU A 140 21.92 19.17 -2.63
N THR A 141 21.33 20.20 -3.26
CA THR A 141 19.88 20.24 -3.49
C THR A 141 19.43 19.19 -4.50
N ASP A 142 20.19 18.96 -5.57
CA ASP A 142 19.93 17.87 -6.52
C ASP A 142 20.11 16.49 -5.87
N ALA A 143 21.07 16.31 -4.97
CA ALA A 143 21.24 15.08 -4.19
C ALA A 143 20.03 14.81 -3.29
N LEU A 144 19.47 15.84 -2.64
CA LEU A 144 18.26 15.73 -1.82
C LEU A 144 17.01 15.46 -2.67
N GLN A 145 16.88 16.07 -3.85
CA GLN A 145 15.77 15.82 -4.77
C GLN A 145 15.84 14.43 -5.41
N LEU A 146 17.04 13.92 -5.74
CA LEU A 146 17.22 12.55 -6.25
C LEU A 146 16.89 11.48 -5.21
N GLN A 147 16.91 11.82 -3.92
CA GLN A 147 16.76 10.84 -2.85
C GLN A 147 15.32 10.40 -2.56
N LEU A 148 14.30 11.14 -2.98
CA LEU A 148 12.89 10.78 -2.85
C LEU A 148 12.36 10.19 -4.17
N ASN A 149 12.80 8.98 -4.48
CA ASN A 149 12.26 8.24 -5.61
C ASN A 149 10.82 7.81 -5.28
N ASP A 150 9.87 8.07 -6.19
CA ASP A 150 8.47 7.61 -6.09
C ASP A 150 8.38 6.12 -5.78
N LEU A 151 9.35 5.33 -6.25
CA LEU A 151 9.47 3.92 -5.95
C LEU A 151 9.70 3.67 -4.45
N SER A 152 10.69 4.34 -3.85
CA SER A 152 10.96 4.19 -2.42
C SER A 152 9.81 4.71 -1.57
N CYS A 153 9.17 5.82 -1.95
CA CYS A 153 8.03 6.38 -1.24
C CYS A 153 6.82 5.44 -1.30
N SER A 154 6.55 4.84 -2.46
CA SER A 154 5.45 3.89 -2.62
C SER A 154 5.68 2.57 -1.87
N ILE A 155 6.91 2.05 -1.85
CA ILE A 155 7.28 0.87 -1.05
C ILE A 155 7.16 1.17 0.45
N ALA A 156 7.68 2.31 0.90
CA ALA A 156 7.61 2.70 2.32
C ALA A 156 6.16 2.87 2.78
N SER A 157 5.34 3.55 1.98
CA SER A 157 3.90 3.71 2.23
C SER A 157 3.15 2.38 2.18
N GLY A 158 3.54 1.49 1.26
CA GLY A 158 2.97 0.15 1.18
C GLY A 158 3.30 -0.68 2.41
N CYS A 159 4.53 -0.58 2.90
CA CYS A 159 5.00 -1.27 4.09
C CYS A 159 4.26 -0.83 5.36
N GLY A 160 4.04 0.46 5.57
CA GLY A 160 3.27 0.97 6.70
C GLY A 160 1.81 0.49 6.68
N TYR A 161 1.19 0.55 5.51
CA TYR A 161 -0.17 0.04 5.29
C TYR A 161 -0.26 -1.48 5.55
N ALA A 162 0.68 -2.26 5.00
CA ALA A 162 0.77 -3.71 5.13
C ALA A 162 0.95 -4.17 6.59
N LEU A 163 1.82 -3.50 7.36
CA LEU A 163 2.06 -3.82 8.77
C LEU A 163 0.79 -3.68 9.60
N LEU A 164 0.08 -2.56 9.44
CA LEU A 164 -1.16 -2.31 10.18
C LEU A 164 -2.28 -3.24 9.75
N HIS A 165 -2.41 -3.51 8.45
CA HIS A 165 -3.41 -4.48 7.97
C HIS A 165 -3.14 -5.89 8.51
N SER A 166 -1.89 -6.34 8.46
CA SER A 166 -1.48 -7.64 9.02
C SER A 166 -1.70 -7.70 10.53
N LEU A 167 -1.41 -6.61 11.25
CA LEU A 167 -1.63 -6.52 12.70
C LEU A 167 -3.13 -6.65 13.06
N PHE A 168 -4.02 -6.02 12.30
CA PHE A 168 -5.47 -6.14 12.53
C PHE A 168 -6.01 -7.52 12.14
N LEU A 169 -5.50 -8.11 11.06
CA LEU A 169 -5.96 -9.40 10.55
C LEU A 169 -5.48 -10.57 11.41
N TYR A 170 -4.23 -10.53 11.87
CA TYR A 170 -3.57 -11.64 12.58
C TYR A 170 -3.34 -11.37 14.07
N GLY A 171 -3.19 -10.11 14.49
CA GLY A 171 -2.83 -9.76 15.86
C GLY A 171 -3.88 -10.18 16.90
N THR A 172 -5.17 -10.19 16.55
CA THR A 172 -6.24 -10.67 17.44
C THR A 172 -6.17 -12.18 17.65
N LEU A 173 -5.90 -12.95 16.60
CA LEU A 173 -5.66 -14.41 16.68
C LEU A 173 -4.39 -14.72 17.46
N LEU A 174 -3.34 -13.93 17.24
CA LEU A 174 -2.09 -14.09 17.99
C LEU A 174 -2.32 -13.81 19.49
N ALA A 175 -3.08 -12.76 19.83
CA ALA A 175 -3.41 -12.42 21.21
C ALA A 175 -4.26 -13.51 21.88
N SER A 176 -5.21 -14.12 21.17
CA SER A 176 -6.04 -15.20 21.73
C SER A 176 -5.25 -16.48 22.01
N GLU A 177 -4.24 -16.80 21.18
CA GLU A 177 -3.42 -18.02 21.33
C GLU A 177 -2.19 -17.83 22.22
N SER A 178 -1.72 -16.59 22.40
CA SER A 178 -0.57 -16.24 23.26
C SER A 178 -0.96 -15.98 24.72
N GLY A 179 -2.25 -15.93 25.02
CA GLY A 179 -2.76 -15.81 26.39
C GLY A 179 -2.48 -17.07 27.21
N GLU A 180 -1.27 -17.21 27.74
CA GLU A 180 -0.88 -18.33 28.60
C GLU A 180 -0.24 -17.85 29.93
N VAL A 181 -0.75 -18.42 31.03
CA VAL A 181 -0.07 -18.74 32.30
C VAL A 181 0.53 -17.61 33.15
N ASN A 182 -0.30 -16.82 33.83
CA ASN A 182 0.14 -16.05 35.01
C ASN A 182 -0.93 -15.93 36.12
N SER A 183 -1.63 -17.03 36.42
CA SER A 183 -2.32 -17.16 37.70
C SER A 183 -1.78 -18.38 38.44
N TYR A 184 -0.60 -18.20 39.02
CA TYR A 184 -0.10 -19.02 40.12
C TYR A 184 -0.31 -18.20 41.38
N ASP A 185 -1.57 -18.05 41.80
CA ASP A 185 -1.89 -17.45 43.10
C ASP A 185 -2.57 -18.49 43.99
N GLY A 186 -1.83 -18.97 44.98
CA GLY A 186 -2.41 -19.54 46.20
C GLY A 186 -3.16 -20.88 46.11
N GLY A 187 -2.81 -21.80 45.20
CA GLY A 187 -3.29 -23.20 45.29
C GLY A 187 -4.78 -23.41 45.03
N HIS A 188 -5.50 -22.39 44.55
CA HIS A 188 -6.90 -22.51 44.13
C HIS A 188 -7.01 -22.13 42.66
N TYR A 189 -7.13 -23.14 41.80
CA TYR A 189 -7.44 -22.96 40.37
C TYR A 189 -8.86 -22.40 40.25
N VAL A 190 -9.00 -21.07 40.28
CA VAL A 190 -10.21 -20.40 39.78
C VAL A 190 -10.00 -20.22 38.29
N GLY A 191 -10.47 -21.20 37.52
CA GLY A 191 -10.43 -21.18 36.06
C GLY A 191 -11.04 -19.90 35.52
N GLY A 192 -10.18 -18.95 35.14
CA GLY A 192 -10.59 -17.73 34.47
C GLY A 192 -11.08 -18.04 33.06
N GLY A 193 -12.39 -18.30 32.93
CA GLY A 193 -13.32 -17.82 31.90
C GLY A 193 -12.99 -17.84 30.40
N GLY A 194 -11.82 -18.29 29.96
CA GLY A 194 -11.50 -18.60 28.57
C GLY A 194 -11.72 -20.10 28.36
N SER A 195 -12.70 -20.46 27.53
CA SER A 195 -13.36 -21.78 27.44
C SER A 195 -12.48 -23.03 27.20
N THR A 196 -11.15 -22.95 27.15
CA THR A 196 -10.28 -24.13 27.03
C THR A 196 -9.02 -23.94 27.87
N GLY A 197 -9.09 -24.28 29.15
CA GLY A 197 -7.95 -24.28 30.09
C GLY A 197 -6.87 -25.34 29.79
N HIS A 198 -6.64 -25.65 28.52
CA HIS A 198 -5.53 -26.46 28.04
C HIS A 198 -4.88 -25.62 26.94
N GLY A 199 -3.59 -25.29 27.06
CA GLY A 199 -2.83 -24.58 26.03
C GLY A 199 -2.69 -25.39 24.74
N GLY A 200 -3.78 -25.65 24.05
CA GLY A 200 -3.81 -26.37 22.78
C GLY A 200 -3.61 -25.40 21.63
N THR A 201 -3.06 -25.89 20.53
CA THR A 201 -3.14 -25.21 19.24
C THR A 201 -4.60 -25.23 18.76
N LEU A 202 -5.19 -24.07 18.47
CA LEU A 202 -6.53 -24.04 17.90
C LEU A 202 -6.50 -24.53 16.44
N TYR A 203 -7.22 -25.62 16.18
CA TYR A 203 -7.51 -26.10 14.83
C TYR A 203 -8.90 -25.62 14.43
N GLN A 204 -9.00 -25.01 13.25
CA GLN A 204 -10.29 -24.66 12.66
C GLN A 204 -10.79 -25.81 11.79
N SER A 205 -12.10 -26.04 11.77
CA SER A 205 -12.73 -27.02 10.87
C SER A 205 -12.45 -26.72 9.39
N SER A 206 -12.18 -25.46 9.06
CA SER A 206 -11.77 -25.04 7.72
C SER A 206 -10.43 -25.61 7.27
N CYS A 207 -9.60 -26.08 8.21
CA CYS A 207 -8.24 -26.49 7.95
C CYS A 207 -7.74 -27.51 8.99
N GLY A 208 -8.37 -28.67 9.10
CA GLY A 208 -8.07 -29.66 10.14
C GLY A 208 -6.61 -30.14 10.20
N GLY A 209 -5.85 -29.99 9.11
CA GLY A 209 -4.43 -30.36 9.04
C GLY A 209 -3.42 -29.25 9.36
N ILE A 210 -3.86 -28.00 9.55
CA ILE A 210 -2.96 -26.86 9.75
C ILE A 210 -3.43 -26.05 10.97
N PRO A 211 -2.54 -25.75 11.94
CA PRO A 211 -2.86 -24.85 13.04
C PRO A 211 -3.41 -23.52 12.53
N SER A 212 -4.50 -23.03 13.12
CA SER A 212 -5.12 -21.76 12.72
C SER A 212 -4.13 -20.59 12.75
N LEU A 213 -3.18 -20.63 13.69
CA LEU A 213 -2.08 -19.68 13.81
C LEU A 213 -1.21 -19.60 12.55
N ILE A 214 -0.85 -20.75 11.96
CA ILE A 214 -0.06 -20.83 10.73
C ILE A 214 -0.90 -20.38 9.53
N ASN A 215 -2.16 -20.81 9.45
CA ASN A 215 -3.06 -20.41 8.37
C ASN A 215 -3.27 -18.87 8.36
N GLY A 216 -3.54 -18.28 9.52
CA GLY A 216 -3.68 -16.83 9.69
C GLY A 216 -2.40 -16.08 9.34
N ALA A 217 -1.23 -16.60 9.75
CA ALA A 217 0.06 -16.02 9.40
C ALA A 217 0.34 -16.04 7.89
N LEU A 218 0.00 -17.14 7.19
CA LEU A 218 0.14 -17.24 5.74
C LEU A 218 -0.77 -16.23 5.02
N ILE A 219 -2.03 -16.11 5.45
CA ILE A 219 -2.97 -15.13 4.89
C ILE A 219 -2.44 -13.71 5.10
N ALA A 220 -2.00 -13.37 6.32
CA ALA A 220 -1.44 -12.07 6.65
C ALA A 220 -0.20 -11.74 5.81
N CYS A 221 0.72 -12.70 5.67
CA CYS A 221 1.92 -12.58 4.83
C CYS A 221 1.57 -12.25 3.37
N MET A 222 0.59 -12.96 2.79
CA MET A 222 0.13 -12.72 1.41
C MET A 222 -0.54 -11.36 1.25
N PHE A 223 -1.37 -10.94 2.21
CA PHE A 223 -1.97 -9.60 2.21
C PHE A 223 -0.93 -8.50 2.39
N ALA A 224 0.10 -8.71 3.21
CA ALA A 224 1.20 -7.76 3.38
C ALA A 224 1.93 -7.52 2.05
N ILE A 225 2.22 -8.57 1.28
CA ILE A 225 2.84 -8.48 -0.04
C ILE A 225 1.90 -7.75 -1.01
N LEU A 226 0.62 -8.11 -1.03
CA LEU A 226 -0.39 -7.44 -1.87
C LEU A 226 -0.54 -5.95 -1.55
N ASP A 227 -0.54 -5.56 -0.28
CA ASP A 227 -0.66 -4.16 0.14
C ASP A 227 0.50 -3.30 -0.38
N VAL A 228 1.73 -3.83 -0.32
CA VAL A 228 2.89 -3.16 -0.91
C VAL A 228 2.69 -3.00 -2.42
N MET A 229 2.33 -4.07 -3.13
CA MET A 229 2.14 -4.02 -4.58
C MET A 229 0.99 -3.09 -5.00
N TRP A 230 -0.13 -3.10 -4.27
CA TRP A 230 -1.28 -2.22 -4.51
C TRP A 230 -0.94 -0.76 -4.26
N MET A 231 -0.15 -0.46 -3.23
CA MET A 231 0.32 0.91 -2.99
C MET A 231 1.20 1.40 -4.14
N MET A 232 2.12 0.56 -4.64
CA MET A 232 2.95 0.89 -5.81
C MET A 232 2.12 1.16 -7.06
N LEU A 233 1.13 0.31 -7.34
CA LEU A 233 0.19 0.52 -8.47
C LEU A 233 -0.68 1.78 -8.27
N CYS A 234 -1.06 2.10 -7.03
CA CYS A 234 -1.81 3.30 -6.70
C CYS A 234 -0.99 4.58 -6.96
N PHE A 235 0.27 4.62 -6.52
CA PHE A 235 1.22 5.69 -6.83
C PHE A 235 1.35 5.88 -8.35
N PHE A 236 1.59 4.78 -9.07
CA PHE A 236 1.69 4.78 -10.53
C PHE A 236 0.42 5.34 -11.20
N GLY A 237 -0.76 4.87 -10.77
CA GLY A 237 -2.05 5.30 -11.33
C GLY A 237 -2.35 6.77 -11.06
N MET A 238 -2.13 7.23 -9.83
CA MET A 238 -2.37 8.60 -9.40
C MET A 238 -1.43 9.59 -10.06
N ARG A 239 -0.13 9.25 -10.19
CA ARG A 239 0.86 10.11 -10.87
C ARG A 239 0.44 10.39 -12.31
N ARG A 240 0.09 9.35 -13.06
CA ARG A 240 -0.37 9.49 -14.45
C ARG A 240 -1.64 10.32 -14.57
N ARG A 241 -2.58 10.14 -13.64
CA ARG A 241 -3.82 10.93 -13.60
C ARG A 241 -3.55 12.42 -13.34
N SER A 242 -2.57 12.74 -12.48
CA SER A 242 -2.20 14.14 -12.24
C SER A 242 -1.58 14.81 -13.48
N SER A 243 -0.79 14.07 -14.26
CA SER A 243 -0.21 14.58 -15.51
C SER A 243 -1.27 14.87 -16.57
N GLY A 244 -2.27 13.99 -16.74
CA GLY A 244 -3.32 14.17 -17.76
C GLY A 244 -4.24 15.38 -17.53
N ARG A 245 -4.51 15.72 -16.26
CA ARG A 245 -5.39 16.86 -15.91
C ARG A 245 -4.90 18.22 -16.44
N HIS A 246 -3.60 18.39 -16.62
CA HIS A 246 -3.06 19.64 -17.18
C HIS A 246 -3.26 19.74 -18.70
N SER A 247 -3.43 18.62 -19.39
CA SER A 247 -3.63 18.58 -20.84
C SER A 247 -5.11 18.64 -21.26
N ALA A 248 -6.03 18.20 -20.40
CA ALA A 248 -7.45 18.04 -20.72
C ALA A 248 -8.33 19.27 -20.44
N ALA A 249 -7.82 20.50 -20.61
CA ALA A 249 -8.60 21.74 -20.41
C ALA A 249 -9.78 21.93 -21.39
N HIS A 250 -10.12 20.93 -22.21
CA HIS A 250 -11.35 20.90 -23.02
C HIS A 250 -12.39 19.95 -22.41
N PRO A 251 -13.49 20.47 -21.83
CA PRO A 251 -14.56 19.66 -21.25
C PRO A 251 -15.41 19.02 -22.35
N GLY A 252 -14.91 17.94 -22.94
CA GLY A 252 -15.65 17.08 -23.86
C GLY A 252 -16.45 16.01 -23.09
N ARG A 253 -17.77 16.06 -23.22
CA ARG A 253 -18.80 15.17 -22.66
C ARG A 253 -18.39 13.67 -22.66
N GLU A 254 -17.96 13.14 -21.52
CA GLU A 254 -17.66 11.72 -21.34
C GLU A 254 -18.94 10.86 -21.40
N SER A 255 -18.95 9.87 -22.29
CA SER A 255 -20.04 8.91 -22.45
C SER A 255 -19.85 7.70 -21.52
N SER A 256 -20.92 7.32 -20.80
CA SER A 256 -21.00 6.18 -19.86
C SER A 256 -20.54 4.83 -20.46
N ALA A 257 -20.51 4.69 -21.80
CA ALA A 257 -19.98 3.51 -22.48
C ALA A 257 -18.46 3.26 -22.25
N GLY A 258 -17.72 4.23 -21.70
CA GLY A 258 -16.28 4.12 -21.41
C GLY A 258 -15.95 3.14 -20.29
N THR A 259 -16.80 3.01 -19.27
CA THR A 259 -16.46 2.27 -18.03
C THR A 259 -16.28 0.77 -18.25
N MET A 260 -17.16 0.13 -19.03
CA MET A 260 -17.07 -1.31 -19.28
C MET A 260 -15.86 -1.66 -20.17
N ARG A 261 -15.53 -0.81 -21.15
CA ARG A 261 -14.30 -0.97 -21.96
C ARG A 261 -13.04 -0.74 -21.13
N ALA A 262 -13.06 0.21 -20.20
CA ALA A 262 -11.96 0.44 -19.27
C ALA A 262 -11.73 -0.78 -18.35
N LEU A 263 -12.81 -1.38 -17.84
CA LEU A 263 -12.75 -2.60 -17.04
C LEU A 263 -12.15 -3.78 -17.83
N ALA A 264 -12.64 -4.03 -19.05
CA ALA A 264 -12.13 -5.10 -19.89
C ALA A 264 -10.64 -4.91 -20.25
N ARG A 265 -10.20 -3.67 -20.51
CA ARG A 265 -8.78 -3.34 -20.75
C ARG A 265 -7.92 -3.47 -19.51
N ALA A 266 -8.43 -3.08 -18.34
CA ALA A 266 -7.73 -3.22 -17.06
C ALA A 266 -7.47 -4.70 -16.75
N LEU A 267 -8.46 -5.56 -16.97
CA LEU A 267 -8.33 -7.00 -16.78
C LEU A 267 -7.41 -7.66 -17.81
N SER A 268 -7.46 -7.22 -19.07
CA SER A 268 -6.65 -7.81 -20.14
C SER A 268 -5.16 -7.45 -20.06
N CYS A 269 -4.75 -6.61 -19.11
CA CYS A 269 -3.40 -6.04 -18.95
C CYS A 269 -2.87 -5.24 -20.16
N ARG A 270 -3.44 -5.41 -21.37
CA ARG A 270 -3.13 -4.66 -22.59
C ARG A 270 -3.31 -3.15 -22.44
N GLY A 271 -4.29 -2.73 -21.64
CA GLY A 271 -4.51 -1.31 -21.36
C GLY A 271 -3.36 -0.61 -20.63
N LEU A 272 -2.49 -1.35 -19.93
CA LEU A 272 -1.30 -0.80 -19.29
C LEU A 272 -0.18 -0.55 -20.30
N ASP A 273 -0.09 -1.38 -21.34
CA ASP A 273 0.95 -1.34 -22.36
C ASP A 273 0.65 -0.29 -23.43
N ASP A 274 -0.63 -0.18 -23.86
CA ASP A 274 -1.13 0.75 -24.89
C ASP A 274 -1.07 2.25 -24.52
N ALA A 275 -0.46 2.56 -23.37
CA ALA A 275 -0.15 3.92 -22.94
C ALA A 275 0.81 4.69 -23.86
N SER A 276 1.30 4.07 -24.95
CA SER A 276 2.04 4.74 -26.04
C SER A 276 1.14 5.29 -27.15
N SER A 277 -0.16 4.97 -27.14
CA SER A 277 -1.12 5.63 -28.05
C SER A 277 -1.40 7.05 -27.56
N SER A 278 -1.36 8.03 -28.46
CA SER A 278 -1.31 9.48 -28.20
C SER A 278 -2.46 10.08 -27.35
N SER A 279 -3.46 9.29 -26.96
CA SER A 279 -4.53 9.67 -26.05
C SER A 279 -4.22 9.27 -24.60
N GLY A 280 -3.19 9.89 -24.02
CA GLY A 280 -2.54 9.52 -22.74
C GLY A 280 -3.40 9.48 -21.46
N ASP A 281 -4.71 9.64 -21.52
CA ASP A 281 -5.59 9.74 -20.35
C ASP A 281 -6.01 8.38 -19.73
N GLY A 282 -5.93 7.28 -20.46
CA GLY A 282 -6.54 6.00 -20.02
C GLY A 282 -5.77 5.20 -18.96
N GLY A 283 -4.45 5.35 -18.89
CA GLY A 283 -3.60 4.41 -18.14
C GLY A 283 -3.70 4.52 -16.62
N GLY A 284 -3.87 5.74 -16.09
CA GLY A 284 -3.91 5.97 -14.64
C GLY A 284 -5.16 5.40 -13.98
N GLY A 285 -6.32 5.63 -14.60
CA GLY A 285 -7.60 5.09 -14.13
C GLY A 285 -7.65 3.57 -14.17
N ALA A 286 -7.10 2.95 -15.21
CA ALA A 286 -7.05 1.49 -15.33
C ALA A 286 -6.22 0.83 -14.21
N ALA A 287 -5.10 1.44 -13.81
CA ALA A 287 -4.27 0.94 -12.72
C ALA A 287 -5.01 1.00 -11.36
N ILE A 288 -5.69 2.12 -11.07
CA ILE A 288 -6.49 2.28 -9.84
C ILE A 288 -7.64 1.26 -9.82
N LEU A 289 -8.34 1.09 -10.95
CA LEU A 289 -9.41 0.11 -11.08
C LEU A 289 -8.91 -1.33 -10.88
N LEU A 290 -7.74 -1.66 -11.44
CA LEU A 290 -7.10 -2.96 -11.26
C LEU A 290 -6.80 -3.23 -9.78
N VAL A 291 -6.27 -2.25 -9.05
CA VAL A 291 -6.04 -2.37 -7.61
C VAL A 291 -7.35 -2.65 -6.88
N ALA A 292 -8.42 -1.91 -7.18
CA ALA A 292 -9.72 -2.12 -6.55
C ALA A 292 -10.29 -3.53 -6.81
N ILE A 293 -10.23 -4.00 -8.06
CA ILE A 293 -10.73 -5.33 -8.46
C ILE A 293 -9.91 -6.44 -7.80
N THR A 294 -8.57 -6.35 -7.84
CA THR A 294 -7.69 -7.38 -7.26
C THR A 294 -7.76 -7.41 -5.74
N HIS A 295 -7.98 -6.25 -5.11
CA HIS A 295 -8.25 -6.16 -3.68
C HIS A 295 -9.57 -6.84 -3.30
N LEU A 296 -10.65 -6.54 -4.03
CA LEU A 296 -11.93 -7.21 -3.84
C LEU A 296 -11.82 -8.72 -4.07
N ALA A 297 -11.12 -9.15 -5.12
CA ALA A 297 -10.91 -10.56 -5.42
C ALA A 297 -10.15 -11.26 -4.27
N ALA A 298 -9.08 -10.67 -3.75
CA ALA A 298 -8.34 -11.21 -2.61
C ALA A 298 -9.23 -11.36 -1.36
N SER A 299 -10.07 -10.37 -1.06
CA SER A 299 -11.02 -10.45 0.05
C SER A 299 -12.09 -11.53 -0.15
N LEU A 300 -12.63 -11.68 -1.36
CA LEU A 300 -13.65 -12.69 -1.66
C LEU A 300 -13.08 -14.12 -1.68
N VAL A 301 -11.80 -14.29 -2.04
CA VAL A 301 -11.11 -15.58 -1.98
C VAL A 301 -11.00 -16.11 -0.55
N LEU A 302 -11.12 -15.27 0.48
CA LEU A 302 -11.19 -15.71 1.87
C LEU A 302 -12.57 -16.23 2.29
N ALA A 303 -13.65 -15.96 1.54
CA ALA A 303 -15.00 -16.38 1.90
C ALA A 303 -15.17 -17.90 2.11
N PRO A 304 -14.53 -18.79 1.31
CA PRO A 304 -14.57 -20.23 1.55
C PRO A 304 -13.96 -20.65 2.89
N ASN A 305 -13.10 -19.84 3.51
CA ASN A 305 -12.44 -20.17 4.78
C ASN A 305 -13.42 -20.30 5.96
N GLY A 306 -14.70 -19.95 5.78
CA GLY A 306 -15.77 -20.22 6.76
C GLY A 306 -16.40 -21.63 6.65
N ARG A 307 -15.99 -22.45 5.67
CA ARG A 307 -16.50 -23.82 5.46
C ARG A 307 -15.42 -24.85 5.79
N GLU A 308 -15.84 -26.07 6.07
CA GLU A 308 -14.95 -27.23 6.22
C GLU A 308 -14.01 -27.34 5.02
N ASP A 309 -12.72 -27.56 5.28
CA ASP A 309 -11.66 -27.62 4.26
C ASP A 309 -11.50 -26.36 3.37
N GLY A 310 -12.14 -25.24 3.72
CA GLY A 310 -12.10 -24.00 2.96
C GLY A 310 -10.69 -23.46 2.70
N CYS A 311 -9.74 -23.71 3.60
CA CYS A 311 -8.36 -23.24 3.45
C CYS A 311 -7.64 -23.88 2.26
N LYS A 312 -8.00 -25.12 1.88
CA LYS A 312 -7.41 -25.84 0.74
C LYS A 312 -7.71 -25.14 -0.58
N ILE A 313 -8.78 -24.34 -0.61
CA ILE A 313 -9.19 -23.56 -1.79
C ILE A 313 -8.73 -22.11 -1.66
N SER A 314 -8.93 -21.47 -0.50
CA SER A 314 -8.65 -20.05 -0.32
C SER A 314 -7.16 -19.71 -0.40
N LEU A 315 -6.28 -20.50 0.23
CA LEU A 315 -4.84 -20.26 0.23
C LEU A 315 -4.21 -20.30 -1.18
N PRO A 316 -4.39 -21.35 -2.00
CA PRO A 316 -3.81 -21.37 -3.34
C PRO A 316 -4.43 -20.30 -4.24
N CYS A 317 -5.73 -20.04 -4.14
CA CYS A 317 -6.37 -18.96 -4.89
C CYS A 317 -5.79 -17.59 -4.51
N LEU A 318 -5.53 -17.33 -3.22
CA LEU A 318 -4.91 -16.09 -2.77
C LEU A 318 -3.48 -15.99 -3.30
N GLY A 319 -2.72 -17.08 -3.26
CA GLY A 319 -1.38 -17.16 -3.87
C GLY A 319 -1.39 -16.84 -5.36
N VAL A 320 -2.38 -17.34 -6.12
CA VAL A 320 -2.56 -16.99 -7.54
C VAL A 320 -2.83 -15.50 -7.72
N VAL A 321 -3.63 -14.88 -6.86
CA VAL A 321 -3.87 -13.42 -6.89
C VAL A 321 -2.57 -12.66 -6.62
N VAL A 322 -1.78 -13.05 -5.60
CA VAL A 322 -0.47 -12.44 -5.30
C VAL A 322 0.47 -12.53 -6.51
N LEU A 323 0.63 -13.72 -7.08
CA LEU A 323 1.48 -13.94 -8.25
C LEU A 323 1.01 -13.15 -9.46
N TRP A 324 -0.30 -13.11 -9.72
CA TRP A 324 -0.87 -12.34 -10.82
C TRP A 324 -0.59 -10.84 -10.68
N VAL A 325 -0.86 -10.26 -9.51
CA VAL A 325 -0.57 -8.84 -9.24
C VAL A 325 0.93 -8.56 -9.36
N GLY A 326 1.78 -9.47 -8.88
CA GLY A 326 3.23 -9.37 -9.02
C GLY A 326 3.71 -9.39 -10.47
N ILE A 327 3.14 -10.25 -11.32
CA ILE A 327 3.44 -10.28 -12.77
C ILE A 327 3.03 -8.97 -13.43
N VAL A 328 1.84 -8.46 -13.11
CA VAL A 328 1.36 -7.18 -13.66
C VAL A 328 2.27 -6.04 -13.24
N LEU A 329 2.63 -5.95 -11.96
CA LEU A 329 3.56 -4.95 -11.45
C LEU A 329 4.96 -5.07 -12.11
N GLY A 330 5.47 -6.29 -12.27
CA GLY A 330 6.74 -6.53 -12.95
C GLY A 330 6.71 -6.06 -14.41
N ARG A 331 5.59 -6.23 -15.12
CA ARG A 331 5.40 -5.70 -16.47
C ARG A 331 5.37 -4.18 -16.51
N THR A 332 4.65 -3.53 -15.58
CA THR A 332 4.59 -2.06 -15.52
C THR A 332 5.95 -1.44 -15.20
N MET A 333 6.78 -2.12 -14.40
CA MET A 333 8.14 -1.69 -14.07
C MET A 333 9.13 -1.86 -15.23
N LYS A 334 9.11 -2.98 -15.95
CA LYS A 334 10.08 -3.29 -17.02
C LYS A 334 10.12 -2.25 -18.15
N GLY A 335 9.01 -1.55 -18.41
CA GLY A 335 8.98 -0.49 -19.42
C GLY A 335 9.70 0.81 -19.03
N GLY A 336 10.31 0.86 -17.83
CA GLY A 336 10.83 2.07 -17.20
C GLY A 336 9.76 3.14 -16.96
N LYS A 337 8.48 2.81 -17.23
CA LYS A 337 7.35 3.75 -17.29
C LYS A 337 6.90 4.21 -15.89
N PHE A 338 7.55 3.68 -14.87
CA PHE A 338 7.33 4.03 -13.47
C PHE A 338 8.01 5.35 -13.09
N LEU A 339 9.16 5.66 -13.71
CA LEU A 339 9.87 6.91 -13.49
C LEU A 339 9.17 8.06 -14.25
N PRO A 340 9.04 9.25 -13.66
CA PRO A 340 8.60 10.45 -14.36
C PRO A 340 9.44 10.70 -15.63
N ASP A 341 8.82 11.20 -16.69
CA ASP A 341 9.48 11.45 -17.97
C ASP A 341 10.69 12.38 -17.83
N ASP A 342 10.61 13.38 -16.93
CA ASP A 342 11.72 14.29 -16.66
C ASP A 342 12.95 13.56 -16.11
N GLN A 343 12.74 12.63 -15.18
CA GLN A 343 13.82 11.85 -14.58
C GLN A 343 14.40 10.85 -15.59
N ARG A 344 13.54 10.26 -16.43
CA ARG A 344 13.98 9.41 -17.55
C ARG A 344 14.84 10.20 -18.53
N ARG A 345 14.43 11.42 -18.92
CA ARG A 345 15.20 12.30 -19.82
C ARG A 345 16.54 12.67 -19.23
N ARG A 346 16.61 12.99 -17.92
CA ARG A 346 17.88 13.25 -17.22
C ARG A 346 18.82 12.04 -17.28
N ILE A 347 18.32 10.84 -16.99
CA ILE A 347 19.14 9.61 -17.05
C ILE A 347 19.62 9.32 -18.48
N GLN A 348 18.76 9.52 -19.48
CA GLN A 348 19.14 9.37 -20.89
C GLN A 348 20.18 10.41 -21.31
N GLY A 349 20.04 11.67 -20.86
CA GLY A 349 21.02 12.74 -21.09
C GLY A 349 22.39 12.39 -20.53
N MET A 350 22.47 11.89 -19.29
CA MET A 350 23.74 11.48 -18.68
C MET A 350 24.42 10.33 -19.44
N ARG A 351 23.65 9.40 -20.00
CA ARG A 351 24.20 8.30 -20.81
C ARG A 351 24.80 8.74 -22.15
N HIS A 352 24.42 9.92 -22.66
CA HIS A 352 25.03 10.47 -23.87
C HIS A 352 26.33 11.24 -23.59
N MET A 353 26.64 11.54 -22.33
CA MET A 353 27.86 12.25 -21.93
C MET A 353 29.00 11.32 -21.50
N CYS A 354 28.73 10.01 -21.35
CA CYS A 354 29.72 8.98 -21.04
C CYS A 354 30.05 8.19 -22.31
#